data_AF-A0A385SS99-F1
#
_entry.id   AF-A0A385SS99-F1
#
_cell.length_a   1.000
_cell.length_b   1.000
_cell.length_c   1.000
_cell.angle_alpha   90.00
_cell.angle_beta   90.00
_cell.angle_gamma   90.00
#
_symmetry.space_group_name_H-M   'P 1'
#
loop_
_entity.id
_entity.type
_entity.pdbx_description
1 polymer ?
#
loop_
_entity_poly.entity_id
_entity_poly.type
_entity_poly.pdbx_seq_one_letter_code
_entity_poly.pdbx_strand_id
1 'polypeptide(L)'
;MGVKEMIYNWLLFFAFVALIFFINLSFNRLAAKYGKRRGWYGVLGLAVFFGSLVISSQIETLLRAISPSGNLLHTLSYFMRLPFSLFAWWGFYRFLKNRWSKEVEQGADLVGKASPVEPPNGTWKGLRDVDKKYVFDKAKYHDNSVAELGLSDVQSFVHTGLFLVWLVNNELMSDFFVSETGNEIENLKVRTSSPLGIYEYWDGVLIGGMLSRAGFNFALDYFDFEKGTYMKDYERIFSVTPERVFEVKGTWDNYDKLKPVIDAAYEKWRNKVIDAQ
;
A
#
# COMPACT_ATOMS: atom_id res chain seq x y z
N MET A 1 -52.72 8.26 -7.63
CA MET A 1 -51.41 8.39 -6.96
C MET A 1 -51.08 9.87 -6.85
N GLY A 2 -50.92 10.37 -5.63
CA GLY A 2 -50.69 11.81 -5.40
C GLY A 2 -49.23 12.22 -5.66
N VAL A 3 -48.98 13.48 -6.01
CA VAL A 3 -47.62 14.03 -6.21
C VAL A 3 -46.71 13.77 -5.01
N LYS A 4 -47.25 13.81 -3.78
CA LYS A 4 -46.51 13.49 -2.54
C LYS A 4 -46.05 12.02 -2.47
N GLU A 5 -46.91 11.08 -2.85
CA GLU A 5 -46.56 9.64 -2.88
C GLU A 5 -45.49 9.36 -3.92
N MET A 6 -45.57 10.03 -5.08
CA MET A 6 -44.57 9.94 -6.13
C MET A 6 -43.19 10.43 -5.63
N ILE A 7 -43.13 11.59 -4.98
CA ILE A 7 -41.88 12.13 -4.42
C ILE A 7 -41.30 11.20 -3.36
N TYR A 8 -42.12 10.67 -2.45
CA TYR A 8 -41.68 9.73 -1.41
C TYR A 8 -41.06 8.46 -2.00
N ASN A 9 -41.71 7.87 -3.02
CA ASN A 9 -41.20 6.67 -3.68
C ASN A 9 -39.86 6.92 -4.39
N TRP A 10 -39.69 8.09 -5.02
CA TRP A 10 -38.41 8.48 -5.60
C TRP A 10 -37.31 8.64 -4.55
N LEU A 11 -37.61 9.30 -3.42
CA LEU A 11 -36.66 9.47 -2.33
C LEU A 11 -36.19 8.11 -1.77
N LEU A 12 -37.13 7.19 -1.52
CA LEU A 12 -36.81 5.84 -1.08
C LEU A 12 -35.95 5.09 -2.11
N PHE A 13 -36.31 5.18 -3.39
CA PHE A 13 -35.54 4.58 -4.47
C PHE A 13 -34.10 5.09 -4.51
N PHE A 14 -33.90 6.41 -4.48
CA PHE A 14 -32.55 6.99 -4.50
C PHE A 14 -31.76 6.67 -3.23
N ALA A 15 -32.40 6.68 -2.05
CA ALA A 15 -31.76 6.27 -0.81
C ALA A 15 -31.29 4.80 -0.85
N PHE A 16 -32.10 3.92 -1.45
CA PHE A 16 -31.77 2.52 -1.64
C PHE A 16 -30.61 2.32 -2.63
N VAL A 17 -30.62 3.03 -3.76
CA VAL A 17 -29.52 3.02 -4.74
C VAL A 17 -28.23 3.53 -4.10
N ALA A 18 -28.30 4.61 -3.32
CA ALA A 18 -27.15 5.15 -2.60
C ALA A 18 -26.58 4.16 -1.57
N LEU A 19 -27.45 3.42 -0.87
CA LEU A 19 -27.04 2.37 0.06
C LEU A 19 -26.31 1.23 -0.65
N ILE A 20 -26.85 0.73 -1.77
CA ILE A 20 -26.20 -0.31 -2.60
C ILE A 20 -24.82 0.16 -3.06
N PHE A 21 -24.74 1.40 -3.56
CA PHE A 21 -23.48 1.99 -3.99
C PHE A 21 -22.47 2.06 -2.84
N PHE A 22 -22.90 2.50 -1.66
CA PHE A 22 -22.04 2.61 -0.49
C PHE A 22 -21.52 1.24 -0.01
N ILE A 23 -22.39 0.24 0.06
CA ILE A 23 -22.02 -1.14 0.42
C ILE A 23 -20.97 -1.67 -0.57
N ASN A 24 -21.24 -1.55 -1.87
CA ASN A 24 -20.33 -2.01 -2.91
C ASN A 24 -18.97 -1.29 -2.83
N LEU A 25 -18.99 0.03 -2.70
CA LEU A 25 -17.79 0.86 -2.62
C LEU A 25 -16.96 0.53 -1.37
N SER A 26 -17.61 0.33 -0.21
CA SER A 26 -16.91 0.03 1.04
C SER A 26 -16.14 -1.29 0.98
N PHE A 27 -16.73 -2.34 0.40
CA PHE A 27 -16.09 -3.65 0.25
C PHE A 27 -15.02 -3.65 -0.83
N ASN A 28 -15.24 -2.96 -1.95
CA ASN A 28 -14.23 -2.82 -2.99
C ASN A 28 -13.01 -2.02 -2.51
N ARG A 29 -13.23 -0.95 -1.73
CA ARG A 29 -12.14 -0.20 -1.07
C ARG A 29 -11.39 -1.06 -0.06
N LEU A 30 -12.12 -1.85 0.74
CA LEU A 30 -11.49 -2.76 1.70
C LEU A 30 -10.66 -3.83 0.98
N ALA A 31 -11.19 -4.46 -0.06
CA ALA A 31 -10.48 -5.45 -0.85
C ALA A 31 -9.22 -4.84 -1.50
N ALA A 32 -9.35 -3.65 -2.09
CA ALA A 32 -8.22 -2.92 -2.66
C ALA A 32 -7.13 -2.61 -1.62
N LYS A 33 -7.53 -2.22 -0.40
CA LYS A 33 -6.59 -1.94 0.70
C LYS A 33 -5.73 -3.15 1.09
N TYR A 34 -6.22 -4.37 0.91
CA TYR A 34 -5.50 -5.60 1.30
C TYR A 34 -5.13 -6.49 0.11
N GLY A 35 -4.92 -5.89 -1.08
CA GLY A 35 -4.44 -6.60 -2.27
C GLY A 35 -5.38 -7.68 -2.81
N LYS A 36 -6.68 -7.65 -2.47
CA LYS A 36 -7.66 -8.65 -2.93
C LYS A 36 -8.32 -8.21 -4.25
N ARG A 37 -8.72 -9.18 -5.08
CA ARG A 37 -9.37 -8.93 -6.39
C ARG A 37 -10.57 -8.00 -6.27
N ARG A 38 -10.51 -6.84 -6.95
CA ARG A 38 -11.59 -5.84 -6.98
C ARG A 38 -12.85 -6.41 -7.67
N GLY A 39 -14.04 -5.96 -7.26
CA GLY A 39 -15.32 -6.31 -7.89
C GLY A 39 -16.08 -7.44 -7.19
N TRP A 40 -15.46 -8.60 -6.99
CA TRP A 40 -16.13 -9.75 -6.33
C TRP A 40 -16.55 -9.43 -4.89
N TYR A 41 -15.75 -8.68 -4.14
CA TYR A 41 -16.08 -8.34 -2.76
C TYR A 41 -17.21 -7.31 -2.64
N GLY A 42 -17.36 -6.42 -3.61
CA GLY A 42 -18.54 -5.56 -3.71
C GLY A 42 -19.83 -6.38 -3.89
N VAL A 43 -19.79 -7.40 -4.77
CA VAL A 43 -20.90 -8.36 -4.95
C VAL A 43 -21.14 -9.18 -3.68
N LEU A 44 -20.07 -9.63 -3.02
CA LEU A 44 -20.16 -10.40 -1.77
C LEU A 44 -20.76 -9.59 -0.63
N GLY A 45 -20.38 -8.31 -0.48
CA GLY A 45 -20.97 -7.41 0.52
C GLY A 45 -22.47 -7.21 0.30
N LEU A 46 -22.90 -7.07 -0.96
CA LEU A 46 -24.33 -7.03 -1.32
C LEU A 46 -25.03 -8.36 -1.02
N ALA A 47 -24.39 -9.50 -1.33
CA ALA A 47 -24.95 -10.82 -1.04
C ALA A 47 -25.18 -11.03 0.47
N VAL A 48 -24.27 -10.57 1.33
CA VAL A 48 -24.44 -10.62 2.79
C VAL A 48 -25.61 -9.73 3.24
N PHE A 49 -25.69 -8.51 2.70
CA PHE A 49 -26.79 -7.60 3.01
C PHE A 49 -28.15 -8.19 2.61
N PHE A 50 -28.33 -8.62 1.36
CA PHE A 50 -29.59 -9.21 0.90
C PHE A 50 -29.89 -10.57 1.55
N GLY A 51 -28.88 -11.41 1.77
CA GLY A 51 -29.04 -12.69 2.48
C GLY A 51 -29.55 -12.49 3.91
N SER A 52 -29.06 -11.47 4.61
CA SER A 52 -29.54 -11.13 5.95
C SER A 52 -30.99 -10.60 5.97
N LEU A 53 -31.46 -9.94 4.89
CA LEU A 53 -32.87 -9.55 4.75
C LEU A 53 -33.77 -10.80 4.64
N VAL A 54 -33.33 -11.82 3.89
CA VAL A 54 -34.05 -13.10 3.79
C VAL A 54 -34.07 -13.81 5.14
N ILE A 55 -32.92 -13.92 5.80
CA ILE A 55 -32.81 -14.58 7.12
C ILE A 55 -33.69 -13.88 8.16
N SER A 56 -33.65 -12.55 8.24
CA SER A 56 -34.49 -11.80 9.19
C SER A 56 -35.98 -12.02 8.93
N SER A 57 -36.40 -12.16 7.66
CA SER A 57 -37.77 -12.54 7.31
C SER A 57 -38.15 -13.94 7.78
N GLN A 58 -37.25 -14.92 7.69
CA GLN A 58 -37.48 -16.27 8.20
C GLN A 58 -37.55 -16.29 9.74
N ILE A 59 -36.66 -15.56 10.41
CA ILE A 59 -36.67 -15.43 11.88
C ILE A 59 -38.00 -14.85 12.36
N GLU A 60 -38.48 -13.79 11.73
CA GLU A 60 -39.80 -13.23 12.05
C GLU A 60 -40.93 -14.25 11.86
N THR A 61 -40.88 -15.03 10.79
CA THR A 61 -41.89 -16.05 10.48
C THR A 61 -41.92 -17.12 11.58
N LEU A 62 -40.76 -17.57 12.03
CA LEU A 62 -40.64 -18.50 13.15
C LEU A 62 -41.13 -17.89 14.47
N LEU A 63 -40.78 -16.63 14.76
CA LEU A 63 -41.24 -15.94 15.98
C LEU A 63 -42.76 -15.79 16.02
N ARG A 64 -43.40 -15.50 14.89
CA ARG A 64 -44.87 -15.44 14.78
C ARG A 64 -45.54 -16.79 15.02
N ALA A 65 -44.92 -17.89 14.58
CA ALA A 65 -45.43 -19.23 14.82
C ALA A 65 -45.43 -19.60 16.32
N ILE A 66 -44.47 -19.06 17.09
CA ILE A 66 -44.32 -19.34 18.53
C ILE A 66 -45.17 -18.38 19.38
N SER A 67 -45.38 -17.13 18.95
CA SER A 67 -46.12 -16.11 19.70
C SER A 67 -47.09 -15.30 18.81
N PRO A 68 -48.28 -15.85 18.49
CA PRO A 68 -49.20 -15.28 17.50
C PRO A 68 -49.87 -13.95 17.89
N SER A 69 -49.99 -13.64 19.20
CA SER A 69 -50.81 -12.53 19.71
C SER A 69 -50.03 -11.25 20.08
N GLY A 70 -48.73 -11.17 19.78
CA GLY A 70 -47.90 -10.03 20.18
C GLY A 70 -47.97 -8.85 19.22
N ASN A 71 -48.81 -7.83 19.50
CA ASN A 71 -48.81 -6.56 18.76
C ASN A 71 -47.42 -5.90 18.70
N LEU A 72 -46.61 -6.09 19.76
CA LEU A 72 -45.23 -5.62 19.83
C LEU A 72 -44.31 -6.28 18.78
N LEU A 73 -44.54 -7.56 18.47
CA LEU A 73 -43.76 -8.32 17.49
C LEU A 73 -43.98 -7.78 16.06
N HIS A 74 -45.21 -7.35 15.76
CA HIS A 74 -45.57 -6.79 14.45
C HIS A 74 -44.92 -5.42 14.23
N THR A 75 -44.88 -4.55 15.25
CA THR A 75 -44.22 -3.25 15.13
C THR A 75 -42.71 -3.40 15.07
N LEU A 76 -42.11 -4.24 15.92
CA LEU A 76 -40.66 -4.43 15.95
C LEU A 76 -40.10 -5.06 14.65
N SER A 77 -40.86 -5.91 13.97
CA SER A 77 -40.32 -6.65 12.83
C SER A 77 -39.98 -5.76 11.63
N TYR A 78 -40.78 -4.74 11.34
CA TYR A 78 -40.46 -3.75 10.30
C TYR A 78 -39.25 -2.88 10.66
N PHE A 79 -39.11 -2.54 11.94
CA PHE A 79 -37.99 -1.73 12.42
C PHE A 79 -36.67 -2.50 12.53
N MET A 80 -36.71 -3.82 12.74
CA MET A 80 -35.49 -4.61 13.01
C MET A 80 -34.83 -5.19 11.76
N ARG A 81 -35.55 -5.34 10.64
CA ARG A 81 -35.00 -5.92 9.39
C ARG A 81 -33.82 -5.13 8.83
N LEU A 82 -33.99 -3.81 8.67
CA LEU A 82 -32.93 -2.95 8.12
C LEU A 82 -31.71 -2.82 9.05
N PRO A 83 -31.86 -2.55 10.38
CA PRO A 83 -30.74 -2.55 11.30
C PRO A 83 -30.01 -3.88 11.34
N PHE A 84 -30.72 -5.01 11.38
CA PHE A 84 -30.09 -6.33 11.39
C PHE A 84 -29.23 -6.54 10.15
N SER A 85 -29.73 -6.17 8.97
CA SER A 85 -28.97 -6.28 7.73
C SER A 85 -27.77 -5.35 7.66
N LEU A 86 -27.89 -4.13 8.18
CA LEU A 86 -26.76 -3.21 8.33
C LEU A 86 -25.72 -3.74 9.33
N PHE A 87 -26.14 -4.33 10.45
CA PHE A 87 -25.23 -4.96 11.41
C PHE A 87 -24.53 -6.19 10.84
N ALA A 88 -25.23 -7.03 10.07
CA ALA A 88 -24.63 -8.18 9.41
C ALA A 88 -23.57 -7.75 8.38
N TRP A 89 -23.90 -6.76 7.54
CA TRP A 89 -22.97 -6.15 6.59
C TRP A 89 -21.74 -5.56 7.29
N TRP A 90 -21.95 -4.75 8.33
CA TRP A 90 -20.86 -4.14 9.11
C TRP A 90 -20.00 -5.18 9.84
N GLY A 91 -20.63 -6.20 10.42
CA GLY A 91 -19.95 -7.29 11.12
C GLY A 91 -19.05 -8.08 10.17
N PHE A 92 -19.56 -8.39 8.98
CA PHE A 92 -18.78 -9.07 7.95
C PHE A 92 -17.63 -8.21 7.41
N TYR A 93 -17.87 -6.90 7.20
CA TYR A 93 -16.81 -5.95 6.85
C TYR A 93 -15.69 -5.97 7.88
N ARG A 94 -16.03 -5.89 9.18
CA ARG A 94 -15.06 -5.91 10.28
C ARG A 94 -14.33 -7.24 10.37
N PHE A 95 -15.02 -8.35 10.14
CA PHE A 95 -14.41 -9.68 10.08
C PHE A 95 -13.35 -9.76 8.97
N LEU A 96 -13.68 -9.36 7.74
CA LEU A 96 -12.71 -9.35 6.64
C LEU A 96 -11.53 -8.42 6.92
N LYS A 97 -11.80 -7.21 7.44
CA LYS A 97 -10.75 -6.26 7.84
C LYS A 97 -9.78 -6.88 8.84
N ASN A 98 -10.29 -7.55 9.87
CA ASN A 98 -9.46 -8.20 10.89
C ASN A 98 -8.73 -9.43 10.34
N ARG A 99 -9.36 -10.21 9.48
CA ARG A 99 -8.74 -11.39 8.87
C ARG A 99 -7.59 -10.99 7.95
N TRP A 100 -7.82 -10.01 7.08
CA TRP A 100 -6.85 -9.56 6.10
C TRP A 100 -5.72 -8.75 6.70
N SER A 101 -5.99 -7.94 7.73
CA SER A 101 -4.90 -7.28 8.49
C SER A 101 -3.95 -8.32 9.09
N LYS A 102 -4.47 -9.39 9.69
CA LYS A 102 -3.64 -10.49 10.20
C LYS A 102 -2.88 -11.24 9.10
N GLU A 103 -3.47 -11.41 7.91
CA GLU A 103 -2.76 -12.02 6.76
C GLU A 103 -1.59 -11.16 6.28
N VAL A 104 -1.80 -9.84 6.23
CA VAL A 104 -0.73 -8.88 5.88
C VAL A 104 0.34 -8.85 6.97
N GLU A 105 -0.04 -8.85 8.25
CA GLU A 105 0.88 -8.91 9.39
C GLU A 105 1.69 -10.22 9.39
N GLN A 106 1.06 -11.37 9.15
CA GLN A 106 1.76 -12.65 9.03
C GLN A 106 2.64 -12.74 7.79
N GLY A 107 2.21 -12.15 6.67
CA GLY A 107 3.03 -12.03 5.46
C GLY A 107 4.24 -11.14 5.69
N ALA A 108 4.06 -10.02 6.40
CA ALA A 108 5.12 -9.13 6.83
C ALA A 108 6.08 -9.83 7.81
N ASP A 109 5.59 -10.63 8.76
CA ASP A 109 6.43 -11.43 9.67
C ASP A 109 7.30 -12.48 8.93
N LEU A 110 6.79 -13.03 7.82
CA LEU A 110 7.55 -13.98 7.01
C LEU A 110 8.61 -13.30 6.14
N VAL A 111 8.38 -12.05 5.71
CA VAL A 111 9.35 -11.22 4.99
C VAL A 111 10.37 -10.60 5.96
N GLY A 112 9.92 -10.14 7.14
CA GLY A 112 10.73 -9.56 8.21
C GLY A 112 11.60 -10.57 8.98
N LYS A 113 11.47 -11.87 8.71
CA LYS A 113 12.46 -12.88 9.12
C LYS A 113 13.76 -12.83 8.30
N ALA A 114 13.80 -12.05 7.21
CA ALA A 114 15.05 -11.64 6.60
C ALA A 114 15.56 -10.36 7.30
N SER A 115 16.43 -10.55 8.30
CA SER A 115 17.22 -9.53 9.01
C SER A 115 16.46 -8.45 9.80
N PRO A 116 16.74 -8.26 11.11
CA PRO A 116 16.17 -7.15 11.88
C PRO A 116 16.63 -5.79 11.32
N VAL A 117 15.66 -4.93 10.98
CA VAL A 117 15.87 -3.58 10.43
C VAL A 117 16.42 -2.59 11.50
N GLU A 118 16.20 -2.87 12.79
CA GLU A 118 16.85 -2.21 13.92
C GLU A 118 17.31 -3.25 14.96
N PRO A 119 18.41 -3.03 15.71
CA PRO A 119 18.81 -3.93 16.78
C PRO A 119 17.72 -3.97 17.85
N PRO A 120 17.56 -5.09 18.58
CA PRO A 120 16.51 -5.30 19.58
C PRO A 120 16.42 -4.21 20.67
N ASN A 121 17.44 -3.37 20.80
CA ASN A 121 17.60 -2.38 21.87
C ASN A 121 17.55 -0.92 21.36
N GLY A 122 17.23 -0.68 20.08
CA GLY A 122 16.86 0.65 19.57
C GLY A 122 17.97 1.71 19.52
N THR A 123 19.24 1.38 19.75
CA THR A 123 20.33 2.37 19.69
C THR A 123 21.42 1.95 18.71
N TRP A 124 21.27 2.34 17.45
CA TRP A 124 22.41 2.47 16.55
C TRP A 124 23.30 3.63 17.02
N LYS A 125 24.28 3.37 17.90
CA LYS A 125 25.25 4.41 18.30
C LYS A 125 26.08 4.82 17.08
N GLY A 126 26.32 6.12 16.93
CA GLY A 126 27.17 6.67 15.86
C GLY A 126 26.47 6.99 14.53
N LEU A 127 25.18 6.65 14.36
CA LEU A 127 24.43 7.09 13.18
C LEU A 127 24.16 8.60 13.24
N ARG A 128 24.30 9.27 12.10
CA ARG A 128 23.92 10.66 11.95
C ARG A 128 22.41 10.81 12.14
N ASP A 129 22.00 11.96 12.67
CA ASP A 129 20.61 12.35 12.67
C ASP A 129 20.16 12.64 11.23
N VAL A 130 18.88 12.43 10.95
CA VAL A 130 18.33 12.63 9.61
C VAL A 130 18.28 14.12 9.30
N ASP A 131 19.08 14.55 8.32
CA ASP A 131 18.86 15.84 7.67
C ASP A 131 17.71 15.70 6.68
N LYS A 132 16.53 16.16 7.10
CA LYS A 132 15.30 16.07 6.31
C LYS A 132 15.39 16.77 4.96
N LYS A 133 16.29 17.76 4.81
CA LYS A 133 16.45 18.57 3.60
C LYS A 133 17.55 18.08 2.69
N TYR A 134 18.35 17.10 3.12
CA TYR A 134 19.40 16.52 2.29
C TYR A 134 18.77 15.94 1.02
N VAL A 135 19.27 16.36 -0.14
CA VAL A 135 18.81 15.87 -1.44
C VAL A 135 19.80 14.81 -1.90
N PHE A 136 19.34 13.57 -2.00
CA PHE A 136 20.14 12.49 -2.58
C PHE A 136 20.12 12.57 -4.10
N ASP A 137 18.93 12.76 -4.67
CA ASP A 137 18.78 12.88 -6.11
C ASP A 137 17.48 13.60 -6.48
N LYS A 138 17.47 14.16 -7.70
CA LYS A 138 16.26 14.55 -8.41
C LYS A 138 16.38 14.10 -9.86
N ALA A 139 15.34 13.46 -10.40
CA ALA A 139 15.26 13.04 -11.79
C ALA A 139 15.69 14.18 -12.74
N LYS A 140 15.21 15.40 -12.47
CA LYS A 140 15.53 16.60 -13.26
C LYS A 140 17.02 16.97 -13.36
N TYR A 141 17.87 16.44 -12.48
CA TYR A 141 19.33 16.64 -12.60
C TYR A 141 19.91 15.92 -13.81
N HIS A 142 19.17 14.95 -14.36
CA HIS A 142 19.60 14.08 -15.44
C HIS A 142 18.96 14.40 -16.79
N ASP A 143 17.99 15.33 -16.84
CA ASP A 143 17.20 15.62 -18.05
C ASP A 143 18.08 15.95 -19.27
N ASN A 144 19.12 16.76 -19.09
CA ASN A 144 20.03 17.12 -20.18
C ASN A 144 20.79 15.90 -20.71
N SER A 145 21.33 15.05 -19.82
CA SER A 145 22.07 13.85 -20.22
C SER A 145 21.16 12.82 -20.91
N VAL A 146 19.93 12.66 -20.44
CA VAL A 146 18.91 11.81 -21.07
C VAL A 146 18.56 12.34 -22.47
N ALA A 147 18.37 13.65 -22.61
CA ALA A 147 18.06 14.30 -23.88
C ALA A 147 19.21 14.21 -24.89
N GLU A 148 20.46 14.41 -24.45
CA GLU A 148 21.67 14.27 -25.29
C GLU A 148 21.83 12.85 -25.85
N LEU A 149 21.39 11.84 -25.12
CA LEU A 149 21.37 10.45 -25.56
C LEU A 149 20.15 10.10 -26.45
N GLY A 150 19.22 11.03 -26.65
CA GLY A 150 17.99 10.80 -27.41
C GLY A 150 17.04 9.81 -26.75
N LEU A 151 17.09 9.71 -25.41
CA LEU A 151 16.26 8.80 -24.62
C LEU A 151 14.99 9.50 -24.14
N SER A 152 13.98 8.72 -23.75
CA SER A 152 12.77 9.27 -23.13
C SER A 152 13.05 9.79 -21.72
N ASP A 153 12.37 10.87 -21.31
CA ASP A 153 12.50 11.48 -19.97
C ASP A 153 12.35 10.47 -18.82
N VAL A 154 11.55 9.41 -18.99
CA VAL A 154 11.42 8.32 -18.00
C VAL A 154 12.77 7.70 -17.61
N GLN A 155 13.80 7.78 -18.46
CA GLN A 155 15.13 7.25 -18.16
C GLN A 155 15.85 8.04 -17.05
N SER A 156 15.46 9.29 -16.76
CA SER A 156 16.01 10.05 -15.63
C SER A 156 15.57 9.49 -14.27
N PHE A 157 14.55 8.63 -14.25
CA PHE A 157 14.01 8.03 -13.03
C PHE A 157 14.67 6.70 -12.65
N VAL A 158 15.45 6.08 -13.54
CA VAL A 158 15.74 4.64 -13.44
C VAL A 158 16.65 4.29 -12.27
N HIS A 159 17.86 4.83 -12.21
CA HIS A 159 18.83 4.42 -11.20
C HIS A 159 18.33 4.75 -9.78
N THR A 160 17.76 5.94 -9.57
CA THR A 160 17.22 6.31 -8.26
C THR A 160 15.93 5.57 -7.95
N GLY A 161 15.04 5.39 -8.93
CA GLY A 161 13.79 4.67 -8.75
C GLY A 161 14.02 3.24 -8.29
N LEU A 162 14.93 2.51 -8.94
CA LEU A 162 15.29 1.15 -8.55
C LEU A 162 15.86 1.06 -7.13
N PHE A 163 16.68 2.03 -6.71
CA PHE A 163 17.18 2.11 -5.34
C PHE A 163 16.06 2.40 -4.33
N LEU A 164 15.16 3.32 -4.66
CA LEU A 164 14.03 3.67 -3.79
C LEU A 164 13.08 2.48 -3.59
N VAL A 165 12.83 1.66 -4.63
CA VAL A 165 12.09 0.39 -4.45
C VAL A 165 12.77 -0.53 -3.45
N TRP A 166 14.10 -0.61 -3.48
CA TRP A 166 14.85 -1.42 -2.53
C TRP A 166 14.67 -0.90 -1.10
N LEU A 167 14.76 0.42 -0.87
CA LEU A 167 14.51 1.02 0.45
C LEU A 167 13.10 0.73 0.97
N VAL A 168 12.08 0.84 0.10
CA VAL A 168 10.68 0.54 0.44
C VAL A 168 10.48 -0.93 0.83
N ASN A 169 11.07 -1.86 0.06
CA ASN A 169 10.95 -3.29 0.32
C ASN A 169 11.68 -3.75 1.58
N ASN A 170 12.67 -2.99 2.05
CA ASN A 170 13.45 -3.28 3.26
C ASN A 170 13.05 -2.42 4.46
N GLU A 171 11.90 -1.73 4.39
CA GLU A 171 11.33 -0.95 5.50
C GLU A 171 12.25 0.18 6.00
N LEU A 172 13.04 0.76 5.10
CA LEU A 172 14.00 1.82 5.40
C LEU A 172 13.43 3.23 5.20
N MET A 173 12.11 3.35 5.04
CA MET A 173 11.38 4.61 4.83
C MET A 173 10.92 5.21 6.17
N SER A 174 10.70 6.52 6.22
CA SER A 174 10.16 7.19 7.40
C SER A 174 8.65 6.97 7.54
N ASP A 175 8.12 7.11 8.75
CA ASP A 175 6.66 7.07 9.01
C ASP A 175 5.91 8.10 8.15
N PHE A 176 6.51 9.28 7.94
CA PHE A 176 5.97 10.33 7.06
C PHE A 176 5.83 9.83 5.62
N PHE A 177 6.87 9.22 5.06
CA PHE A 177 6.80 8.68 3.70
C PHE A 177 5.71 7.60 3.62
N VAL A 178 5.66 6.69 4.60
CA VAL A 178 4.67 5.61 4.63
C VAL A 178 3.24 6.14 4.72
N SER A 179 2.99 7.15 5.56
CA SER A 179 1.66 7.73 5.74
C SER A 179 1.18 8.48 4.50
N GLU A 180 2.05 9.27 3.86
CA GLU A 180 1.69 10.06 2.68
C GLU A 180 1.54 9.22 1.42
N THR A 181 2.37 8.17 1.26
CA THR A 181 2.35 7.33 0.06
C THR A 181 1.19 6.32 0.06
N GLY A 182 0.81 5.82 1.23
CA GLY A 182 -0.33 4.93 1.40
C GLY A 182 -0.28 3.68 0.51
N ASN A 183 -1.32 3.49 -0.32
CA ASN A 183 -1.50 2.25 -1.10
C ASN A 183 -0.45 2.03 -2.18
N GLU A 184 0.29 3.06 -2.63
CA GLU A 184 1.31 2.86 -3.66
C GLU A 184 2.49 2.01 -3.18
N ILE A 185 2.77 2.00 -1.87
CA ILE A 185 3.76 1.09 -1.27
C ILE A 185 3.33 -0.36 -1.48
N GLU A 186 2.04 -0.67 -1.26
CA GLU A 186 1.54 -2.04 -1.43
C GLU A 186 1.55 -2.44 -2.90
N ASN A 187 1.08 -1.56 -3.79
CA ASN A 187 1.09 -1.81 -5.24
C ASN A 187 2.50 -2.13 -5.75
N LEU A 188 3.51 -1.43 -5.21
CA LEU A 188 4.92 -1.64 -5.49
C LEU A 188 5.41 -2.98 -4.93
N LYS A 189 5.11 -3.29 -3.66
CA LYS A 189 5.52 -4.55 -3.00
C LYS A 189 4.97 -5.79 -3.74
N VAL A 190 3.72 -5.73 -4.21
CA VAL A 190 3.11 -6.83 -4.99
C VAL A 190 3.36 -6.72 -6.51
N ARG A 191 4.24 -5.79 -6.92
CA ARG A 191 4.69 -5.59 -8.31
C ARG A 191 3.58 -5.36 -9.33
N THR A 192 2.50 -4.72 -8.90
CA THR A 192 1.39 -4.32 -9.78
C THR A 192 1.61 -2.97 -10.46
N SER A 193 2.56 -2.18 -9.96
CA SER A 193 3.05 -0.94 -10.59
C SER A 193 4.45 -1.14 -11.18
N SER A 194 4.86 -0.20 -12.04
CA SER A 194 6.26 -0.06 -12.47
C SER A 194 7.16 0.13 -11.25
N PRO A 195 8.39 -0.42 -11.22
CA PRO A 195 9.34 -0.10 -10.15
C PRO A 195 9.68 1.40 -10.10
N LEU A 196 9.52 2.13 -11.20
CA LEU A 196 9.73 3.59 -11.22
C LEU A 196 8.56 4.38 -10.62
N GLY A 197 7.39 3.76 -10.51
CA GLY A 197 6.14 4.45 -10.18
C GLY A 197 6.16 5.13 -8.81
N ILE A 198 6.92 4.58 -7.85
CA ILE A 198 7.05 5.20 -6.53
C ILE A 198 7.90 6.48 -6.57
N TYR A 199 8.93 6.52 -7.43
CA TYR A 199 9.76 7.70 -7.59
C TYR A 199 9.02 8.77 -8.39
N GLU A 200 8.28 8.36 -9.43
CA GLU A 200 7.37 9.22 -10.18
C GLU A 200 6.29 9.83 -9.28
N TYR A 201 5.69 9.04 -8.36
CA TYR A 201 4.68 9.53 -7.41
C TYR A 201 5.22 10.63 -6.49
N TRP A 202 6.51 10.58 -6.17
CA TRP A 202 7.22 11.59 -5.38
C TRP A 202 7.95 12.64 -6.25
N ASP A 203 7.41 12.91 -7.45
CA ASP A 203 7.89 13.91 -8.40
C ASP A 203 9.38 13.75 -8.81
N GLY A 204 9.89 12.51 -8.76
CA GLY A 204 11.28 12.19 -9.06
C GLY A 204 12.25 12.85 -8.07
N VAL A 205 11.92 12.89 -6.78
CA VAL A 205 12.76 13.48 -5.73
C VAL A 205 13.01 12.50 -4.60
N LEU A 206 14.29 12.30 -4.23
CA LEU A 206 14.71 11.52 -3.06
C LEU A 206 15.41 12.45 -2.06
N ILE A 207 14.77 12.66 -0.91
CA ILE A 207 15.32 13.48 0.20
C ILE A 207 15.41 12.71 1.50
N GLY A 208 16.26 13.19 2.42
CA GLY A 208 16.46 12.55 3.73
C GLY A 208 15.18 12.43 4.56
N GLY A 209 14.24 13.37 4.44
CA GLY A 209 12.96 13.32 5.17
C GLY A 209 12.07 12.12 4.82
N MET A 210 12.33 11.46 3.68
CA MET A 210 11.61 10.27 3.25
C MET A 210 12.13 8.99 3.92
N LEU A 211 13.31 9.05 4.56
CA LEU A 211 14.02 7.87 5.03
C LEU A 211 13.94 7.75 6.56
N SER A 212 13.91 6.50 7.03
CA SER A 212 14.22 6.18 8.42
C SER A 212 15.66 6.60 8.74
N ARG A 213 16.04 6.61 10.03
CA ARG A 213 17.43 6.92 10.41
C ARG A 213 18.43 5.92 9.81
N ALA A 214 18.10 4.64 9.80
CA ALA A 214 18.93 3.60 9.18
C ALA A 214 19.01 3.80 7.66
N GLY A 215 17.87 4.01 7.00
CA GLY A 215 17.81 4.25 5.56
C GLY A 215 18.62 5.47 5.13
N PHE A 216 18.52 6.57 5.88
CA PHE A 216 19.27 7.80 5.64
C PHE A 216 20.79 7.56 5.70
N ASN A 217 21.27 6.88 6.74
CA ASN A 217 22.70 6.65 6.91
C ASN A 217 23.23 5.62 5.90
N PHE A 218 22.45 4.60 5.55
CA PHE A 218 22.83 3.67 4.49
C PHE A 218 22.88 4.37 3.13
N ALA A 219 21.90 5.21 2.79
CA ALA A 219 21.91 5.97 1.55
C ALA A 219 23.10 6.94 1.47
N LEU A 220 23.49 7.58 2.58
CA LEU A 220 24.70 8.42 2.64
C LEU A 220 25.98 7.63 2.35
N ASP A 221 26.08 6.40 2.86
CA ASP A 221 27.29 5.57 2.70
C ASP A 221 27.34 4.85 1.34
N TYR A 222 26.19 4.47 0.78
CA TYR A 222 26.11 3.60 -0.39
C TYR A 222 25.60 4.30 -1.68
N PHE A 223 24.54 5.11 -1.58
CA PHE A 223 23.85 5.68 -2.73
C PHE A 223 24.47 6.98 -3.24
N ASP A 224 25.08 7.76 -2.35
CA ASP A 224 25.71 9.04 -2.67
C ASP A 224 26.60 8.97 -3.93
N PHE A 225 26.36 9.85 -4.91
CA PHE A 225 27.03 9.78 -6.21
C PHE A 225 28.54 10.09 -6.15
N GLU A 226 29.00 10.81 -5.14
CA GLU A 226 30.42 11.17 -5.00
C GLU A 226 31.20 10.13 -4.19
N LYS A 227 30.61 9.65 -3.08
CA LYS A 227 31.30 8.83 -2.07
C LYS A 227 30.83 7.39 -2.03
N GLY A 228 29.62 7.14 -2.51
CA GLY A 228 28.98 5.82 -2.51
C GLY A 228 29.54 4.89 -3.58
N THR A 229 29.04 3.66 -3.57
CA THR A 229 29.40 2.61 -4.53
C THR A 229 28.22 2.13 -5.36
N TYR A 230 27.02 2.68 -5.16
CA TYR A 230 25.81 2.29 -5.87
C TYR A 230 25.98 2.37 -7.39
N MET A 231 26.47 3.49 -7.93
CA MET A 231 26.63 3.62 -9.38
C MET A 231 27.69 2.67 -9.95
N LYS A 232 28.75 2.35 -9.21
CA LYS A 232 29.75 1.36 -9.63
C LYS A 232 29.15 -0.05 -9.70
N ASP A 233 28.32 -0.40 -8.73
CA ASP A 233 27.59 -1.66 -8.75
C ASP A 233 26.55 -1.70 -9.88
N TYR A 234 25.85 -0.60 -10.10
CA TYR A 234 24.89 -0.44 -11.19
C TYR A 234 25.56 -0.62 -12.56
N GLU A 235 26.64 0.11 -12.83
CA GLU A 235 27.47 -0.01 -14.03
C GLU A 235 27.93 -1.45 -14.28
N ARG A 236 28.46 -2.10 -13.23
CA ARG A 236 28.95 -3.48 -13.29
C ARG A 236 27.83 -4.48 -13.57
N ILE A 237 26.67 -4.34 -12.94
CA ILE A 237 25.55 -5.28 -13.09
C ILE A 237 24.91 -5.19 -14.46
N PHE A 238 24.83 -3.99 -15.03
CA PHE A 238 24.24 -3.77 -16.34
C PHE A 238 25.25 -3.71 -17.47
N SER A 239 26.55 -3.86 -17.17
CA SER A 239 27.65 -3.77 -18.14
C SER A 239 27.60 -2.48 -18.97
N VAL A 240 27.31 -1.36 -18.30
CA VAL A 240 27.24 -0.02 -18.92
C VAL A 240 28.40 0.84 -18.44
N THR A 241 28.80 1.80 -19.27
CA THR A 241 29.75 2.84 -18.87
C THR A 241 29.03 3.97 -18.13
N PRO A 242 29.74 4.84 -17.38
CA PRO A 242 29.14 5.99 -16.72
C PRO A 242 28.29 6.88 -17.64
N GLU A 243 28.67 7.02 -18.91
CA GLU A 243 27.97 7.84 -19.91
C GLU A 243 26.69 7.17 -20.45
N ARG A 244 26.51 5.88 -20.16
CA ARG A 244 25.43 5.03 -20.71
C ARG A 244 24.50 4.48 -19.63
N VAL A 245 24.64 4.95 -18.38
CA VAL A 245 23.82 4.49 -17.24
C VAL A 245 22.32 4.67 -17.46
N PHE A 246 21.92 5.68 -18.24
CA PHE A 246 20.53 5.98 -18.58
C PHE A 246 19.92 5.03 -19.61
N GLU A 247 20.69 4.14 -20.24
CA GLU A 247 20.15 3.15 -21.20
C GLU A 247 19.53 1.93 -20.53
N VAL A 248 19.85 1.73 -19.25
CA VAL A 248 19.26 0.68 -18.45
C VAL A 248 17.76 0.94 -18.31
N LYS A 249 16.95 -0.10 -18.46
CA LYS A 249 15.49 0.00 -18.37
C LYS A 249 15.02 -0.14 -16.93
N GLY A 250 14.05 0.68 -16.52
CA GLY A 250 13.37 0.57 -15.22
C GLY A 250 12.35 -0.57 -15.16
N THR A 251 12.82 -1.82 -15.23
CA THR A 251 11.97 -3.02 -15.15
C THR A 251 12.19 -3.80 -13.87
N TRP A 252 11.21 -4.61 -13.47
CA TRP A 252 11.34 -5.52 -12.33
C TRP A 252 12.49 -6.52 -12.52
N ASP A 253 12.74 -6.99 -13.74
CA ASP A 253 13.89 -7.87 -14.04
C ASP A 253 15.23 -7.20 -13.74
N ASN A 254 15.36 -5.90 -14.01
CA ASN A 254 16.57 -5.16 -13.70
C ASN A 254 16.66 -4.84 -12.19
N TYR A 255 15.53 -4.56 -11.54
CA TYR A 255 15.47 -4.51 -10.07
C TYR A 255 15.98 -5.81 -9.44
N ASP A 256 15.54 -6.97 -9.95
CA ASP A 256 15.89 -8.27 -9.40
C ASP A 256 17.38 -8.61 -9.56
N LYS A 257 18.05 -8.10 -10.59
CA LYS A 257 19.51 -8.21 -10.74
C LYS A 257 20.25 -7.34 -9.74
N LEU A 258 19.73 -6.16 -9.45
CA LEU A 258 20.36 -5.17 -8.59
C LEU A 258 20.17 -5.50 -7.09
N LYS A 259 18.98 -5.98 -6.74
CA LYS A 259 18.58 -6.31 -5.37
C LYS A 259 19.65 -7.10 -4.57
N PRO A 260 20.18 -8.25 -5.04
CA PRO A 260 21.14 -9.03 -4.25
C PRO A 260 22.45 -8.28 -3.99
N VAL A 261 22.82 -7.33 -4.85
CA VAL A 261 24.01 -6.49 -4.65
C VAL A 261 23.77 -5.45 -3.57
N ILE A 262 22.60 -4.79 -3.60
CA ILE A 262 22.23 -3.83 -2.57
C ILE A 262 22.04 -4.54 -1.21
N ASP A 263 21.43 -5.74 -1.20
CA ASP A 263 21.30 -6.57 0.00
C ASP A 263 22.69 -6.83 0.63
N ALA A 264 23.68 -7.26 -0.17
CA ALA A 264 25.03 -7.52 0.30
C ALA A 264 25.74 -6.24 0.80
N ALA A 265 25.54 -5.12 0.11
CA ALA A 265 26.09 -3.82 0.52
C ALA A 265 25.48 -3.36 1.86
N TYR A 266 24.18 -3.52 2.03
CA TYR A 266 23.47 -3.20 3.27
C TYR A 266 23.93 -4.05 4.44
N GLU A 267 24.04 -5.37 4.25
CA GLU A 267 24.54 -6.29 5.28
C GLU A 267 25.97 -5.93 5.71
N LYS A 268 26.85 -5.64 4.75
CA LYS A 268 28.22 -5.19 5.03
C LYS A 268 28.24 -3.86 5.81
N TRP A 269 27.45 -2.89 5.37
CA TRP A 269 27.30 -1.60 6.06
C TRP A 269 26.79 -1.80 7.49
N ARG A 270 25.75 -2.62 7.65
CA ARG A 270 25.14 -2.90 8.94
C ARG A 270 26.13 -3.53 9.91
N ASN A 271 26.88 -4.55 9.48
CA ASN A 271 27.90 -5.19 10.30
C ASN A 271 28.99 -4.19 10.71
N LYS A 272 29.46 -3.34 9.79
CA LYS A 272 30.41 -2.25 10.11
C LYS A 272 29.86 -1.31 11.18
N VAL A 273 28.57 -0.95 11.12
CA VAL A 273 27.93 -0.09 12.12
C VAL A 273 27.82 -0.80 13.46
N ILE A 274 27.51 -2.10 13.49
CA ILE A 274 27.45 -2.90 14.74
C ILE A 274 28.84 -3.04 15.36
N ASP A 275 29.85 -3.38 14.58
CA ASP A 275 31.24 -3.59 15.06
C ASP A 275 31.90 -2.31 15.57
N ALA A 276 31.38 -1.13 15.18
CA ALA A 276 31.86 0.18 15.63
C ALA A 276 31.25 0.64 16.97
N GLN A 277 30.39 -0.16 17.62
CA GLN A 277 29.71 0.16 18.89
C GLN A 277 30.43 -0.43 20.11
#